data_AF-A0A7V9QPN1-F1
#
_entry.id   AF-A0A7V9QPN1-F1
#
_cell.length_a   1.000
_cell.length_b   1.000
_cell.length_c   1.000
_cell.angle_alpha   90.00
_cell.angle_beta   90.00
_cell.angle_gamma   90.00
#
_symmetry.space_group_name_H-M   'P 1'
#
loop_
_entity.id
_entity.type
_entity.pdbx_description
1 polymer ?
#
loop_
_entity_poly.entity_id
_entity_poly.type
_entity_poly.pdbx_seq_one_letter_code
_entity_poly.pdbx_strand_id
1 'polypeptide(L)'
;MLLLASTSDLLRVVSGSAVTTDVHASWADLNGSTVAPGRTNTPITTATTTTVVASPAASTYRTVKTLTVRNRHASSSQDVTIVHTDGTNAMELVKVTLSAGDALHYDENNGFTVRDSYGRIKSRSDGLVAAVVNSMNTVVLTADVTNSNATLNTIADVTGLSFAVTAGETYQFEFTIAYTAAATTTGSRWAINGPGSPTALSYYSTYVLTAASLTSNFAATYDQPAAANASSLTTGNVALIIGTITPSASGTVIARFASEVASSAIVAKAGSLLKWIRTL
;
A
#
# COMPACT_ATOMS: atom_id res chain seq x y z
N MET A 1 -11.23 -16.61 20.07
CA MET A 1 -10.79 -17.48 21.17
C MET A 1 -10.43 -18.88 20.67
N LEU A 2 -9.27 -19.41 21.07
CA LEU A 2 -8.92 -20.84 20.96
C LEU A 2 -8.95 -21.45 22.36
N LEU A 3 -9.79 -22.47 22.56
CA LEU A 3 -10.08 -23.05 23.86
C LEU A 3 -9.58 -24.50 23.92
N LEU A 4 -8.83 -24.82 24.97
CA LEU A 4 -8.48 -26.18 25.37
C LEU A 4 -9.32 -26.49 26.61
N ALA A 5 -10.33 -27.33 26.45
CA ALA A 5 -11.38 -27.61 27.42
C ALA A 5 -11.25 -28.97 28.13
N SER A 6 -10.33 -29.83 27.68
CA SER A 6 -10.07 -31.14 28.27
C SER A 6 -8.59 -31.34 28.60
N THR A 7 -8.29 -32.34 29.44
CA THR A 7 -6.90 -32.75 29.77
C THR A 7 -6.15 -33.38 28.59
N SER A 8 -6.81 -33.54 27.44
CA SER A 8 -6.22 -34.03 26.20
C SER A 8 -6.13 -32.96 25.10
N ASP A 9 -6.71 -31.78 25.34
CA ASP A 9 -6.73 -30.70 24.36
C ASP A 9 -5.37 -30.02 24.32
N LEU A 10 -4.73 -29.91 23.16
CA LEU A 10 -3.44 -29.20 23.03
C LEU A 10 -3.26 -28.54 21.66
N LEU A 11 -2.36 -27.57 21.61
CA LEU A 11 -1.99 -26.88 20.37
C LEU A 11 -0.58 -27.27 19.93
N ARG A 12 -0.44 -27.65 18.66
CA ARG A 12 0.83 -28.04 18.04
C ARG A 12 1.15 -27.17 16.85
N VAL A 13 2.44 -27.00 16.61
CA VAL A 13 2.99 -26.47 15.37
C VAL A 13 3.65 -27.61 14.62
N VAL A 14 3.22 -27.85 13.39
CA VAL A 14 3.92 -28.72 12.45
C VAL A 14 4.79 -27.84 11.56
N SER A 15 6.08 -28.16 11.48
CA SER A 15 7.07 -27.46 10.65
C SER A 15 7.51 -28.37 9.50
N GLY A 16 7.52 -27.84 8.28
CA GLY A 16 7.80 -28.62 7.06
C GLY A 16 9.28 -28.82 6.75
N SER A 17 10.19 -28.06 7.36
CA SER A 17 11.62 -28.07 7.05
C SER A 17 12.50 -27.69 8.23
N ALA A 18 13.79 -27.99 8.15
CA ALA A 18 14.81 -27.61 9.13
C ALA A 18 15.16 -26.11 9.02
N VAL A 19 14.24 -25.27 9.51
CA VAL A 19 14.32 -23.80 9.42
C VAL A 19 14.06 -23.22 10.81
N THR A 20 14.97 -22.36 11.28
CA THR A 20 14.90 -21.74 12.61
C THR A 20 13.61 -20.96 12.78
N THR A 21 12.71 -21.50 13.59
CA THR A 21 11.35 -21.01 13.80
C THR A 21 11.14 -20.77 15.29
N ASP A 22 10.83 -19.54 15.67
CA ASP A 22 10.56 -19.17 17.06
C ASP A 22 9.05 -19.15 17.29
N VAL A 23 8.58 -19.90 18.29
CA VAL A 23 7.17 -19.91 18.69
C VAL A 23 7.02 -19.29 20.07
N HIS A 24 6.06 -18.38 20.22
CA HIS A 24 5.60 -17.87 21.51
C HIS A 24 4.09 -18.06 21.63
N ALA A 25 3.64 -18.64 22.73
CA ALA A 25 2.23 -18.72 23.06
C ALA A 25 2.00 -18.15 24.47
N SER A 26 0.91 -17.40 24.63
CA SER A 26 0.41 -16.97 25.94
C SER A 26 -1.08 -17.30 26.05
N TRP A 27 -1.49 -17.70 27.24
CA TRP A 27 -2.85 -18.15 27.53
C TRP A 27 -3.27 -17.73 28.94
N ALA A 28 -4.56 -17.90 29.22
CA ALA A 28 -5.12 -17.79 30.56
C ALA A 28 -5.85 -19.09 30.91
N ASP A 29 -5.51 -19.65 32.06
CA ASP A 29 -6.20 -20.78 32.65
C ASP A 29 -7.32 -20.27 33.56
N LEU A 30 -8.49 -20.87 33.46
CA LEU A 30 -9.61 -20.67 34.35
C LEU A 30 -9.85 -21.97 35.13
N ASN A 31 -9.65 -21.92 36.45
CA ASN A 31 -9.98 -23.00 37.37
C ASN A 31 -11.00 -22.48 38.39
N GLY A 32 -12.26 -22.82 38.19
CA GLY A 32 -13.38 -22.22 38.92
C GLY A 32 -13.45 -20.71 38.67
N SER A 33 -13.13 -19.91 39.69
CA SER A 33 -13.08 -18.44 39.61
C SER A 33 -11.66 -17.86 39.46
N THR A 34 -10.63 -18.71 39.52
CA THR A 34 -9.24 -18.25 39.47
C THR A 34 -8.76 -18.18 38.02
N VAL A 35 -8.24 -17.02 37.62
CA VAL A 35 -7.57 -16.82 36.32
C VAL A 35 -6.06 -16.83 36.53
N ALA A 36 -5.37 -17.77 35.89
CA ALA A 36 -3.92 -17.92 35.97
C ALA A 36 -3.30 -17.76 34.57
N PRO A 37 -2.61 -16.64 34.27
CA PRO A 37 -1.92 -16.49 32.99
C PRO A 37 -0.71 -17.43 32.90
N GLY A 38 -0.44 -17.91 31.69
CA GLY A 38 0.69 -18.78 31.39
C GLY A 38 1.26 -18.49 30.00
N ARG A 39 2.48 -18.98 29.76
CA ARG A 39 3.17 -18.83 28.47
C ARG A 39 4.10 -20.00 28.19
N THR A 40 4.46 -20.18 26.93
CA THR A 40 5.60 -21.02 26.51
C THR A 40 6.32 -20.40 25.33
N ASN A 41 7.65 -20.47 25.37
CA ASN A 41 8.53 -20.11 24.25
C ASN A 41 9.16 -21.40 23.73
N THR A 42 8.99 -21.70 22.44
CA THR A 42 9.44 -22.95 21.83
C THR A 42 10.28 -22.66 20.58
N PRO A 43 11.61 -22.86 20.62
CA PRO A 43 12.42 -22.86 19.40
C PRO A 43 12.24 -24.18 18.64
N ILE A 44 12.08 -24.10 17.33
CA ILE A 44 11.99 -25.26 16.42
C ILE A 44 13.06 -25.09 15.34
N THR A 45 13.88 -26.13 15.11
CA THR A 45 15.00 -26.09 14.15
C THR A 45 15.02 -27.26 13.17
N THR A 46 14.08 -28.20 13.31
CA THR A 46 13.94 -29.39 12.47
C THR A 46 12.49 -29.50 11.97
N ALA A 47 12.27 -30.25 10.89
CA ALA A 47 10.91 -30.58 10.45
C ALA A 47 10.29 -31.54 11.46
N THR A 48 9.32 -31.07 12.24
CA THR A 48 8.70 -31.85 13.32
C THR A 48 7.31 -31.33 13.67
N THR A 49 6.59 -32.13 14.45
CA THR A 49 5.38 -31.71 15.16
C THR A 49 5.75 -31.41 16.62
N THR A 50 5.56 -30.16 17.03
CA THR A 50 5.92 -29.71 18.38
C THR A 50 4.69 -29.20 19.12
N THR A 51 4.46 -29.66 20.34
CA THR A 51 3.45 -29.09 21.24
C THR A 51 3.92 -27.72 21.72
N VAL A 52 3.11 -26.68 21.49
CA VAL A 52 3.44 -25.28 21.82
C VAL A 52 2.50 -24.69 22.88
N VAL A 53 1.33 -25.31 23.07
CA VAL A 53 0.47 -25.12 24.24
C VAL A 53 0.07 -26.51 24.71
N ALA A 54 0.53 -26.90 25.90
CA ALA A 54 0.20 -28.18 26.51
C ALA A 54 -1.28 -28.22 26.96
N SER A 55 -1.77 -29.40 27.30
CA SER A 55 -3.11 -29.56 27.85
C SER A 55 -3.27 -28.90 29.22
N PRO A 56 -4.46 -28.36 29.53
CA PRO A 56 -4.77 -27.90 30.88
C PRO A 56 -4.81 -29.06 31.87
N ALA A 57 -4.64 -28.74 33.15
CA ALA A 57 -4.88 -29.70 34.23
C ALA A 57 -6.38 -30.04 34.34
N ALA A 58 -6.71 -31.08 35.10
CA ALA A 58 -8.11 -31.42 35.38
C ALA A 58 -8.87 -30.22 35.96
N SER A 59 -10.15 -30.09 35.60
CA SER A 59 -11.03 -28.99 36.03
C SER A 59 -10.54 -27.58 35.64
N THR A 60 -9.65 -27.48 34.65
CA THR A 60 -9.11 -26.21 34.16
C THR A 60 -9.46 -26.03 32.68
N TYR A 61 -9.91 -24.84 32.30
CA TYR A 61 -10.07 -24.44 30.91
C TYR A 61 -8.93 -23.51 30.54
N ARG A 62 -8.30 -23.70 29.38
CA ARG A 62 -7.21 -22.84 28.89
C ARG A 62 -7.62 -22.11 27.64
N THR A 63 -7.58 -20.78 27.69
CA THR A 63 -7.82 -19.92 26.53
C THR A 63 -6.51 -19.36 26.02
N VAL A 64 -6.13 -19.71 24.78
CA VAL A 64 -4.98 -19.09 24.11
C VAL A 64 -5.34 -17.67 23.73
N LYS A 65 -4.54 -16.72 24.23
CA LYS A 65 -4.70 -15.28 24.01
C LYS A 65 -3.90 -14.81 22.81
N THR A 66 -2.68 -15.33 22.67
CA THR A 66 -1.83 -15.08 21.50
C THR A 66 -0.97 -16.30 21.18
N LEU A 67 -0.71 -16.48 19.89
CA LEU A 67 0.31 -17.37 19.36
C LEU A 67 1.08 -16.62 18.27
N THR A 68 2.40 -16.60 18.36
CA THR A 68 3.28 -16.11 17.30
C THR A 68 4.18 -17.24 16.84
N VAL A 69 4.26 -17.49 15.54
CA VAL A 69 5.23 -18.40 14.91
C VAL A 69 6.03 -17.59 13.90
N ARG A 70 7.29 -17.30 14.20
CA ARG A 70 8.17 -16.49 13.35
C ARG A 70 9.22 -17.37 12.67
N ASN A 71 9.34 -17.25 11.35
CA ASN A 71 10.49 -17.79 10.63
C ASN A 71 11.68 -16.83 10.80
N ARG A 72 12.66 -17.19 11.64
CA ARG A 72 13.86 -16.36 11.90
C ARG A 72 15.00 -16.67 10.93
N HIS A 73 14.84 -17.60 9.99
CA HIS A 73 15.90 -17.91 9.05
C HIS A 73 16.22 -16.72 8.16
N ALA A 74 17.47 -16.63 7.71
CA ALA A 74 17.94 -15.50 6.91
C ALA A 74 17.37 -15.50 5.48
N SER A 75 17.06 -16.68 4.92
CA SER A 75 16.73 -16.81 3.50
C SER A 75 15.73 -17.91 3.11
N SER A 76 15.37 -18.81 4.03
CA SER A 76 14.62 -20.04 3.70
C SER A 76 13.20 -19.88 4.19
N SER A 77 12.22 -20.31 3.38
CA SER A 77 10.83 -20.36 3.79
C SER A 77 10.56 -21.54 4.73
N GLN A 78 9.50 -21.45 5.52
CA GLN A 78 9.02 -22.52 6.39
C GLN A 78 7.53 -22.72 6.15
N ASP A 79 7.13 -23.97 5.91
CA ASP A 79 5.72 -24.34 5.98
C ASP A 79 5.34 -24.59 7.44
N VAL A 80 4.28 -23.93 7.89
CA VAL A 80 3.76 -23.98 9.25
C VAL A 80 2.30 -24.36 9.20
N THR A 81 1.95 -25.42 9.92
CA THR A 81 0.55 -25.79 10.19
C THR A 81 0.28 -25.70 11.69
N ILE A 82 -0.80 -25.00 12.07
CA ILE A 82 -1.29 -25.00 13.47
C ILE A 82 -2.34 -26.09 13.61
N VAL A 83 -2.17 -26.98 14.59
CA VAL A 83 -3.07 -28.11 14.83
C VAL A 83 -3.61 -28.04 16.25
N HIS A 84 -4.94 -28.07 16.38
CA HIS A 84 -5.62 -28.30 17.66
C HIS A 84 -6.09 -29.77 17.71
N THR A 85 -5.87 -30.45 18.82
CA THR A 85 -6.32 -31.83 19.00
C THR A 85 -6.88 -32.04 20.38
N ASP A 86 -7.92 -32.87 20.50
CA ASP A 86 -8.57 -33.29 21.76
C ASP A 86 -8.07 -34.67 22.25
N GLY A 87 -6.95 -35.15 21.70
CA GLY A 87 -6.41 -36.49 21.95
C GLY A 87 -6.98 -37.59 21.04
N THR A 88 -8.10 -37.36 20.38
CA THR A 88 -8.71 -38.30 19.40
C THR A 88 -8.70 -37.72 17.99
N ASN A 89 -9.24 -36.51 17.85
CA ASN A 89 -9.35 -35.76 16.62
C ASN A 89 -8.26 -34.69 16.57
N ALA A 90 -7.67 -34.48 15.38
CA ALA A 90 -6.71 -33.42 15.16
C ALA A 90 -7.17 -32.56 13.97
N MET A 91 -7.39 -31.28 14.21
CA MET A 91 -7.85 -30.31 13.22
C MET A 91 -6.73 -29.34 12.87
N GLU A 92 -6.42 -29.23 11.58
CA GLU A 92 -5.54 -28.17 11.07
C GLU A 92 -6.33 -26.86 11.04
N LEU A 93 -5.93 -25.90 11.87
CA LEU A 93 -6.61 -24.60 11.97
C LEU A 93 -6.17 -23.65 10.85
N VAL A 94 -4.90 -23.73 10.45
CA VAL A 94 -4.32 -22.93 9.38
C VAL A 94 -3.02 -23.57 8.89
N LYS A 95 -2.76 -23.48 7.59
CA LYS A 95 -1.46 -23.80 6.97
C LYS A 95 -0.98 -22.59 6.18
N VAL A 96 0.26 -22.16 6.42
CA VAL A 96 0.90 -21.03 5.74
C VAL A 96 2.36 -21.35 5.40
N THR A 97 2.85 -20.76 4.33
CA THR A 97 4.29 -20.67 4.06
C THR A 97 4.79 -19.31 4.53
N LEU A 98 5.68 -19.30 5.52
CA LEU A 98 6.32 -18.09 6.04
C LEU A 98 7.66 -17.89 5.31
N SER A 99 7.82 -16.78 4.60
CA SER A 99 9.14 -16.41 4.06
C SER A 99 10.12 -16.08 5.20
N ALA A 100 11.40 -15.98 4.89
CA ALA A 100 12.41 -15.51 5.84
C ALA A 100 11.97 -14.18 6.49
N GLY A 101 11.88 -14.14 7.81
CA GLY A 101 11.47 -12.97 8.59
C GLY A 101 9.96 -12.78 8.77
N ASP A 102 9.10 -13.52 8.06
CA ASP A 102 7.65 -13.47 8.25
C ASP A 102 7.22 -14.14 9.57
N ALA A 103 6.03 -13.79 10.05
CA ALA A 103 5.41 -14.42 11.21
C ALA A 103 3.92 -14.70 11.03
N LEU A 104 3.46 -15.88 11.43
CA LEU A 104 2.05 -16.14 11.69
C LEU A 104 1.71 -15.62 13.09
N HIS A 105 0.65 -14.84 13.22
CA HIS A 105 0.17 -14.30 14.47
C HIS A 105 -1.32 -14.63 14.67
N TYR A 106 -1.65 -15.23 15.80
CA TYR A 106 -3.00 -15.36 16.33
C TYR A 106 -3.21 -14.35 17.45
N ASP A 107 -4.30 -13.61 17.39
CA ASP A 107 -4.86 -12.84 18.49
C ASP A 107 -6.34 -13.23 18.67
N GLU A 108 -6.85 -13.19 19.90
CA GLU A 108 -8.22 -13.64 20.18
C GLU A 108 -9.31 -12.81 19.50
N ASN A 109 -9.04 -11.54 19.18
CA ASN A 109 -9.96 -10.61 18.52
C ASN A 109 -9.83 -10.66 17.00
N ASN A 110 -8.61 -10.85 16.49
CA ASN A 110 -8.32 -10.75 15.05
C ASN A 110 -8.12 -12.09 14.35
N GLY A 111 -8.03 -13.20 15.08
CA GLY A 111 -7.76 -14.51 14.51
C GLY A 111 -6.33 -14.64 13.95
N PHE A 112 -6.16 -15.52 12.96
CA PHE A 112 -4.86 -15.75 12.32
C PHE A 112 -4.55 -14.72 11.24
N THR A 113 -3.37 -14.12 11.30
CA THR A 113 -2.82 -13.20 10.31
C THR A 113 -1.36 -13.52 10.03
N VAL A 114 -0.90 -13.37 8.80
CA VAL A 114 0.53 -13.41 8.48
C VAL A 114 1.06 -11.97 8.50
N ARG A 115 2.22 -11.75 9.10
CA ARG A 115 2.94 -10.48 9.11
C ARG A 115 4.26 -10.60 8.38
N ASP A 116 4.64 -9.57 7.63
CA ASP A 116 5.93 -9.50 6.97
C ASP A 116 7.08 -9.21 7.95
N SER A 117 8.32 -9.19 7.45
CA SER A 117 9.52 -8.88 8.24
C SER A 117 9.52 -7.48 8.85
N TYR A 118 8.66 -6.57 8.37
CA TYR A 118 8.45 -5.22 8.90
C TYR A 118 7.26 -5.14 9.87
N GLY A 119 6.58 -6.25 10.13
CA GLY A 119 5.44 -6.34 11.05
C GLY A 119 4.08 -5.95 10.45
N ARG A 120 4.00 -5.73 9.13
CA ARG A 120 2.76 -5.36 8.44
C ARG A 120 1.95 -6.62 8.13
N ILE A 121 0.62 -6.55 8.20
CA ILE A 121 -0.24 -7.68 7.83
C ILE A 121 -0.11 -7.94 6.32
N LYS A 122 0.20 -9.18 5.96
CA LYS A 122 0.17 -9.68 4.59
C LYS A 122 -1.27 -9.98 4.21
N SER A 123 -1.85 -9.14 3.36
CA SER A 123 -3.13 -9.41 2.70
C SER A 123 -2.88 -10.14 1.39
N ARG A 124 -3.61 -11.23 1.13
CA ARG A 124 -3.64 -11.88 -0.19
C ARG A 124 -4.52 -11.05 -1.11
N SER A 125 -4.03 -10.71 -2.29
CA SER A 125 -4.91 -10.33 -3.40
C SER A 125 -5.43 -11.61 -4.05
N ASP A 126 -6.75 -11.81 -4.09
CA ASP A 126 -7.34 -13.01 -4.67
C ASP A 126 -7.15 -13.02 -6.19
N GLY A 127 -6.65 -14.14 -6.74
CA GLY A 127 -6.23 -14.26 -8.14
C GLY A 127 -7.35 -14.41 -9.17
N LEU A 128 -8.62 -14.29 -8.77
CA LEU A 128 -9.78 -14.31 -9.66
C LEU A 128 -10.16 -12.91 -10.20
N VAL A 129 -9.51 -11.87 -9.69
CA VAL A 129 -9.55 -10.49 -10.18
C VAL A 129 -8.10 -10.08 -10.40
N ALA A 130 -7.78 -9.42 -11.51
CA ALA A 130 -6.43 -8.89 -11.73
C ALA A 130 -6.11 -7.95 -10.57
N ALA A 131 -5.31 -8.44 -9.63
CA ALA A 131 -4.86 -7.67 -8.50
C ALA A 131 -4.01 -6.52 -9.04
N VAL A 132 -4.31 -5.32 -8.58
CA VAL A 132 -3.46 -4.17 -8.86
C VAL A 132 -2.05 -4.50 -8.36
N VAL A 133 -1.03 -4.28 -9.19
CA VAL A 133 0.32 -4.88 -9.04
C VAL A 133 1.05 -4.34 -7.80
N ASN A 134 0.71 -3.13 -7.35
CA ASN A 134 1.23 -2.53 -6.13
C ASN A 134 0.15 -1.78 -5.34
N SER A 135 0.41 -1.40 -4.08
CA SER A 135 -0.49 -0.50 -3.37
C SER A 135 -0.49 0.90 -3.98
N MET A 136 -1.53 1.70 -3.71
CA MET A 136 -1.53 3.12 -4.07
C MET A 136 -0.33 3.83 -3.46
N ASN A 137 0.47 4.48 -4.31
CA ASN A 137 1.60 5.30 -3.90
C ASN A 137 1.19 6.76 -3.88
N THR A 138 1.76 7.55 -2.96
CA THR A 138 1.53 8.99 -2.87
C THR A 138 2.85 9.74 -2.87
N VAL A 139 2.94 10.78 -3.70
CA VAL A 139 4.07 11.72 -3.77
C VAL A 139 3.54 13.10 -3.40
N VAL A 140 4.27 13.81 -2.54
CA VAL A 140 3.95 15.18 -2.13
C VAL A 140 4.94 16.16 -2.75
N LEU A 141 4.43 17.26 -3.29
CA LEU A 141 5.25 18.37 -3.73
C LEU A 141 5.82 19.09 -2.50
N THR A 142 7.14 19.06 -2.31
CA THR A 142 7.79 19.54 -1.07
C THR A 142 8.04 21.05 -1.04
N ALA A 143 8.07 21.70 -2.20
CA ALA A 143 8.31 23.13 -2.33
C ALA A 143 7.45 23.71 -3.47
N ASP A 144 7.17 25.00 -3.40
CA ASP A 144 6.47 25.70 -4.47
C ASP A 144 7.27 25.63 -5.78
N VAL A 145 6.56 25.45 -6.89
CA VAL A 145 7.14 25.48 -8.24
C VAL A 145 6.47 26.60 -9.04
N THR A 146 7.28 27.54 -9.51
CA THR A 146 6.81 28.74 -10.22
C THR A 146 7.08 28.62 -11.71
N ASN A 147 6.08 28.93 -12.53
CA ASN A 147 6.24 29.19 -13.96
C ASN A 147 5.82 30.65 -14.24
N SER A 148 6.80 31.45 -14.67
CA SER A 148 6.63 32.86 -15.03
C SER A 148 7.47 33.20 -16.27
N ASN A 149 7.47 32.30 -17.26
CA ASN A 149 8.33 32.40 -18.44
C ASN A 149 8.06 33.69 -19.24
N ALA A 150 9.12 34.25 -19.83
CA ALA A 150 9.03 35.47 -20.66
C ALA A 150 8.26 35.24 -21.98
N THR A 151 8.14 34.00 -22.43
CA THR A 151 7.28 33.61 -23.56
C THR A 151 6.04 32.93 -23.02
N LEU A 152 4.88 33.50 -23.36
CA LEU A 152 3.57 32.94 -22.98
C LEU A 152 3.42 31.48 -23.39
N ASN A 153 2.65 30.72 -22.61
CA ASN A 153 2.37 29.29 -22.85
C ASN A 153 3.60 28.37 -22.86
N THR A 154 4.78 28.84 -22.43
CA THR A 154 5.95 27.98 -22.26
C THR A 154 5.71 27.01 -21.11
N ILE A 155 5.64 25.72 -21.44
CA ILE A 155 5.36 24.68 -20.47
C ILE A 155 6.63 24.26 -19.72
N ALA A 156 6.49 24.03 -18.42
CA ALA A 156 7.57 23.63 -17.51
C ALA A 156 7.11 22.51 -16.58
N ASP A 157 8.07 21.77 -16.03
CA ASP A 157 7.81 20.65 -15.14
C ASP A 157 7.44 21.13 -13.74
N VAL A 158 6.43 20.49 -13.13
CA VAL A 158 6.19 20.57 -11.68
C VAL A 158 7.23 19.69 -10.99
N THR A 159 8.47 20.18 -10.92
CA THR A 159 9.62 19.43 -10.42
C THR A 159 9.34 18.86 -9.02
N GLY A 160 9.53 17.56 -8.85
CA GLY A 160 9.24 16.84 -7.61
C GLY A 160 7.86 16.18 -7.56
N LEU A 161 6.96 16.46 -8.52
CA LEU A 161 5.65 15.82 -8.62
C LEU A 161 5.60 14.84 -9.80
N SER A 162 6.20 13.67 -9.59
CA SER A 162 6.41 12.68 -10.64
C SER A 162 6.50 11.25 -10.09
N PHE A 163 6.40 10.25 -10.96
CA PHE A 163 6.61 8.85 -10.61
C PHE A 163 7.35 8.08 -11.71
N ALA A 164 8.12 7.08 -11.29
CA ALA A 164 8.85 6.21 -12.21
C ALA A 164 7.89 5.23 -12.89
N VAL A 165 8.12 4.99 -14.18
CA VAL A 165 7.38 4.04 -15.01
C VAL A 165 8.32 3.11 -15.75
N THR A 166 7.86 1.89 -15.99
CA THR A 166 8.56 0.86 -16.76
C THR A 166 7.87 0.67 -18.10
N ALA A 167 8.63 0.54 -19.19
CA ALA A 167 8.10 0.27 -20.53
C ALA A 167 7.11 -0.91 -20.54
N GLY A 168 5.96 -0.73 -21.18
CA GLY A 168 4.93 -1.77 -21.35
C GLY A 168 3.97 -1.96 -20.17
N GLU A 169 4.28 -1.40 -19.00
CA GLU A 169 3.43 -1.53 -17.80
C GLU A 169 2.34 -0.46 -17.76
N THR A 170 1.17 -0.77 -17.21
CA THR A 170 0.04 0.16 -17.19
C THR A 170 -0.15 0.77 -15.80
N TYR A 171 -0.30 2.08 -15.78
CA TYR A 171 -0.45 2.87 -14.56
C TYR A 171 -1.72 3.69 -14.61
N GLN A 172 -2.39 3.82 -13.47
CA GLN A 172 -3.39 4.86 -13.21
C GLN A 172 -2.76 5.94 -12.33
N PHE A 173 -3.04 7.21 -12.62
CA PHE A 173 -2.50 8.34 -11.88
C PHE A 173 -3.54 9.45 -11.66
N GLU A 174 -3.33 10.23 -10.60
CA GLU A 174 -4.10 11.41 -10.21
C GLU A 174 -3.15 12.47 -9.65
N PHE A 175 -3.02 13.60 -10.34
CA PHE A 175 -2.36 14.80 -9.82
C PHE A 175 -3.41 15.77 -9.30
N THR A 176 -3.32 16.15 -8.02
CA THR A 176 -4.14 17.21 -7.41
C THR A 176 -3.23 18.35 -6.98
N ILE A 177 -3.30 19.48 -7.69
CA ILE A 177 -2.34 20.57 -7.57
C ILE A 177 -3.07 21.84 -7.15
N ALA A 178 -2.80 22.30 -5.92
CA ALA A 178 -3.22 23.64 -5.51
C ALA A 178 -2.30 24.67 -6.16
N TYR A 179 -2.85 25.77 -6.67
CA TYR A 179 -2.04 26.82 -7.29
C TYR A 179 -2.56 28.24 -7.07
N THR A 180 -1.64 29.21 -7.18
CA THR A 180 -1.94 30.64 -7.19
C THR A 180 -1.59 31.23 -8.55
N ALA A 181 -2.30 32.29 -8.94
CA ALA A 181 -1.99 33.09 -10.12
C ALA A 181 -1.64 34.52 -9.71
N ALA A 182 -0.71 35.16 -10.41
CA ALA A 182 -0.29 36.53 -10.10
C ALA A 182 -1.41 37.57 -10.31
N ALA A 183 -2.34 37.30 -11.24
CA ALA A 183 -3.52 38.12 -11.50
C ALA A 183 -4.71 37.26 -11.93
N THR A 184 -5.93 37.79 -11.81
CA THR A 184 -7.14 37.08 -12.26
C THR A 184 -7.19 36.87 -13.77
N THR A 185 -6.49 37.72 -14.52
CA THR A 185 -6.31 37.62 -15.98
C THR A 185 -5.08 36.81 -16.37
N THR A 186 -4.53 36.01 -15.45
CA THR A 186 -3.43 35.08 -15.75
C THR A 186 -4.00 33.68 -15.75
N GLY A 187 -4.26 33.15 -16.94
CA GLY A 187 -4.64 31.76 -17.10
C GLY A 187 -3.50 30.78 -16.94
N SER A 188 -3.87 29.51 -16.90
CA SER A 188 -2.96 28.38 -16.74
C SER A 188 -3.28 27.24 -17.70
N ARG A 189 -2.26 26.43 -17.95
CA ARG A 189 -2.32 25.17 -18.70
C ARG A 189 -1.76 24.07 -17.81
N TRP A 190 -2.40 22.91 -17.79
CA TRP A 190 -1.97 21.77 -16.99
C TRP A 190 -1.97 20.51 -17.85
N ALA A 191 -0.86 19.79 -17.84
CA ALA A 191 -0.64 18.61 -18.66
C ALA A 191 0.33 17.64 -17.98
N ILE A 192 0.69 16.57 -18.69
CA ILE A 192 1.75 15.65 -18.29
C ILE A 192 2.78 15.48 -19.41
N ASN A 193 3.96 15.01 -19.04
CA ASN A 193 4.95 14.46 -19.95
C ASN A 193 5.49 13.14 -19.39
N GLY A 194 6.18 12.37 -20.24
CA GLY A 194 6.79 11.11 -19.87
C GLY A 194 7.81 10.60 -20.88
N PRO A 195 8.33 9.37 -20.70
CA PRO A 195 9.36 8.79 -21.55
C PRO A 195 8.80 8.31 -22.89
N GLY A 196 9.31 8.87 -24.00
CA GLY A 196 8.88 8.49 -25.36
C GLY A 196 7.39 8.73 -25.62
N SER A 197 6.90 8.52 -26.85
CA SER A 197 5.45 8.53 -27.07
C SER A 197 4.83 7.26 -26.46
N PRO A 198 3.83 7.36 -25.56
CA PRO A 198 3.26 6.19 -24.90
C PRO A 198 2.52 5.30 -25.90
N THR A 199 2.45 4.00 -25.62
CA THR A 199 1.69 3.04 -26.44
C THR A 199 0.19 3.18 -26.20
N ALA A 200 -0.20 3.60 -25.00
CA ALA A 200 -1.55 4.02 -24.67
C ALA A 200 -1.50 5.19 -23.68
N LEU A 201 -2.30 6.22 -23.93
CA LEU A 201 -2.52 7.31 -22.99
C LEU A 201 -3.96 7.78 -23.12
N SER A 202 -4.61 7.95 -21.99
CA SER A 202 -5.92 8.61 -21.90
C SER A 202 -5.96 9.35 -20.59
N TYR A 203 -6.04 10.67 -20.65
CA TYR A 203 -6.20 11.48 -19.45
C TYR A 203 -7.14 12.65 -19.70
N TYR A 204 -7.64 13.20 -18.61
CA TYR A 204 -8.33 14.47 -18.62
C TYR A 204 -7.68 15.41 -17.60
N SER A 205 -7.79 16.70 -17.87
CA SER A 205 -7.35 17.75 -16.96
C SER A 205 -8.51 18.71 -16.70
N THR A 206 -8.74 19.08 -15.44
CA THR A 206 -9.62 20.19 -15.09
C THR A 206 -8.91 21.20 -14.21
N TYR A 207 -9.22 22.48 -14.37
CA TYR A 207 -8.63 23.55 -13.56
C TYR A 207 -9.51 24.79 -13.55
N VAL A 208 -9.34 25.63 -12.53
CA VAL A 208 -10.23 26.77 -12.26
C VAL A 208 -10.10 27.83 -13.37
N LEU A 209 -11.24 28.29 -13.88
CA LEU A 209 -11.33 29.41 -14.83
C LEU A 209 -11.86 30.67 -14.11
N THR A 210 -12.96 30.51 -13.37
CA THR A 210 -13.53 31.55 -12.50
C THR A 210 -13.93 30.92 -11.17
N ALA A 211 -14.43 31.73 -10.22
CA ALA A 211 -14.93 31.21 -8.94
C ALA A 211 -16.10 30.22 -9.08
N ALA A 212 -16.77 30.18 -10.24
CA ALA A 212 -17.94 29.32 -10.51
C ALA A 212 -17.76 28.42 -11.74
N SER A 213 -16.59 28.40 -12.38
CA SER A 213 -16.38 27.63 -13.61
C SER A 213 -14.98 27.05 -13.71
N LEU A 214 -14.88 25.95 -14.46
CA LEU A 214 -13.64 25.23 -14.73
C LEU A 214 -13.39 25.11 -16.24
N THR A 215 -12.13 24.97 -16.60
CA THR A 215 -11.68 24.46 -17.90
C THR A 215 -11.59 22.94 -17.83
N SER A 216 -12.03 22.23 -18.87
CA SER A 216 -11.95 20.77 -19.00
C SER A 216 -11.33 20.38 -20.32
N ASN A 217 -10.37 19.44 -20.30
CA ASN A 217 -9.73 18.91 -21.50
C ASN A 217 -9.63 17.39 -21.41
N PHE A 218 -9.69 16.73 -22.57
CA PHE A 218 -9.39 15.30 -22.74
C PHE A 218 -8.23 15.17 -23.72
N ALA A 219 -7.32 14.25 -23.45
CA ALA A 219 -6.10 14.11 -24.22
C ALA A 219 -5.60 12.65 -24.27
N ALA A 220 -4.93 12.34 -25.37
CA ALA A 220 -4.30 11.05 -25.63
C ALA A 220 -2.80 11.17 -25.95
N THR A 221 -2.23 12.37 -25.84
CA THR A 221 -0.80 12.67 -26.06
C THR A 221 -0.30 13.65 -25.01
N TYR A 222 1.01 13.70 -24.79
CA TYR A 222 1.62 14.64 -23.84
C TYR A 222 1.44 16.10 -24.22
N ASP A 223 1.65 16.97 -23.23
CA ASP A 223 1.58 18.42 -23.37
C ASP A 223 0.25 18.87 -24.02
N GLN A 224 -0.88 18.24 -23.68
CA GLN A 224 -2.22 18.71 -24.06
C GLN A 224 -3.00 19.25 -22.84
N PRO A 225 -3.89 20.27 -23.02
CA PRO A 225 -4.21 20.98 -24.27
C PRO A 225 -3.05 21.85 -24.77
N ALA A 226 -3.09 22.35 -26.00
CA ALA A 226 -2.01 23.18 -26.58
C ALA A 226 -1.94 24.61 -26.02
N ALA A 227 -3.03 25.14 -25.47
CA ALA A 227 -3.15 26.50 -24.96
C ALA A 227 -3.65 26.52 -23.51
N ALA A 228 -3.23 27.53 -22.75
CA ALA A 228 -3.78 27.87 -21.45
C ALA A 228 -5.22 28.38 -21.56
N ASN A 229 -5.96 28.33 -20.45
CA ASN A 229 -7.20 29.08 -20.34
C ASN A 229 -6.92 30.59 -20.20
N ALA A 230 -7.97 31.42 -20.21
CA ALA A 230 -7.84 32.89 -20.21
C ALA A 230 -7.76 33.53 -18.81
N SER A 231 -7.97 32.75 -17.74
CA SER A 231 -8.07 33.29 -16.39
C SER A 231 -7.86 32.23 -15.31
N SER A 232 -7.61 32.72 -14.10
CA SER A 232 -7.60 31.95 -12.86
C SER A 232 -8.02 32.87 -11.71
N LEU A 233 -8.22 32.33 -10.51
CA LEU A 233 -8.27 33.13 -9.30
C LEU A 233 -6.85 33.48 -8.87
N THR A 234 -6.66 34.54 -8.08
CA THR A 234 -5.35 34.82 -7.48
C THR A 234 -4.97 33.76 -6.45
N THR A 235 -5.96 33.23 -5.72
CA THR A 235 -5.80 32.16 -4.72
C THR A 235 -6.97 31.17 -4.76
N GLY A 236 -6.75 29.96 -4.23
CA GLY A 236 -7.83 28.96 -4.10
C GLY A 236 -8.08 28.17 -5.38
N ASN A 237 -7.12 28.14 -6.32
CA ASN A 237 -7.26 27.32 -7.51
C ASN A 237 -6.78 25.89 -7.26
N VAL A 238 -7.38 24.96 -7.98
CA VAL A 238 -6.96 23.56 -8.04
C VAL A 238 -6.92 23.11 -9.50
N ALA A 239 -5.87 22.38 -9.85
CA ALA A 239 -5.77 21.61 -11.09
C ALA A 239 -5.80 20.11 -10.77
N LEU A 240 -6.59 19.37 -11.52
CA LEU A 240 -6.72 17.93 -11.46
C LEU A 240 -6.27 17.35 -12.79
N ILE A 241 -5.38 16.36 -12.78
CA ILE A 241 -5.00 15.60 -13.97
C ILE A 241 -5.12 14.12 -13.64
N ILE A 242 -6.05 13.42 -14.28
CA ILE A 242 -6.32 12.01 -14.01
C ILE A 242 -6.27 11.23 -15.32
N GLY A 243 -5.62 10.08 -15.29
CA GLY A 243 -5.57 9.23 -16.47
C GLY A 243 -4.93 7.87 -16.25
N THR A 244 -4.81 7.17 -17.37
CA THR A 244 -4.10 5.91 -17.51
C THR A 244 -3.02 6.03 -18.57
N ILE A 245 -1.89 5.37 -18.35
CA ILE A 245 -0.76 5.36 -19.27
C ILE A 245 -0.10 3.98 -19.34
N THR A 246 0.25 3.57 -20.55
CA THR A 246 1.19 2.50 -20.84
C THR A 246 2.36 3.11 -21.61
N PRO A 247 3.55 3.27 -21.01
CA PRO A 247 4.67 3.97 -21.63
C PRO A 247 5.42 3.03 -22.60
N SER A 248 6.01 3.60 -23.65
CA SER A 248 6.84 2.85 -24.60
C SER A 248 8.30 2.68 -24.15
N ALA A 249 8.74 3.48 -23.17
CA ALA A 249 10.07 3.44 -22.60
C ALA A 249 9.99 3.61 -21.08
N SER A 250 11.00 3.10 -20.36
CA SER A 250 11.11 3.34 -18.92
C SER A 250 11.59 4.78 -18.66
N GLY A 251 11.15 5.38 -17.56
CA GLY A 251 11.49 6.76 -17.21
C GLY A 251 10.54 7.31 -16.17
N THR A 252 10.15 8.57 -16.32
CA THR A 252 9.35 9.28 -15.32
C THR A 252 8.17 9.98 -15.99
N VAL A 253 6.97 9.79 -15.44
CA VAL A 253 5.80 10.60 -15.77
C VAL A 253 5.70 11.75 -14.78
N ILE A 254 5.53 12.97 -15.28
CA ILE A 254 5.58 14.21 -14.49
C ILE A 254 4.45 15.16 -14.87
N ALA A 255 3.88 15.86 -13.89
CA ALA A 255 2.96 16.96 -14.15
C ALA A 255 3.71 18.17 -14.71
N ARG A 256 3.05 18.89 -15.62
CA ARG A 256 3.59 20.09 -16.26
C ARG A 256 2.56 21.19 -16.31
N PHE A 257 3.04 22.43 -16.38
CA PHE A 257 2.17 23.59 -16.38
C PHE A 257 2.78 24.78 -17.11
N ALA A 258 1.93 25.69 -17.57
CA ALA A 258 2.30 26.95 -18.21
C ALA A 258 1.45 28.11 -17.73
N SER A 259 2.01 29.32 -17.81
CA SER A 259 1.25 30.57 -17.68
C SER A 259 0.77 31.06 -19.05
N GLU A 260 -0.48 31.54 -19.12
CA GLU A 260 -1.06 32.18 -20.30
C GLU A 260 -0.37 33.51 -20.64
N VAL A 261 0.12 34.23 -19.62
CA VAL A 261 0.63 35.60 -19.78
C VAL A 261 2.15 35.61 -19.55
N ALA A 262 2.88 36.20 -20.50
CA ALA A 262 4.33 36.37 -20.41
C ALA A 262 4.72 37.06 -19.10
N SER A 263 5.70 36.50 -18.39
CA SER A 263 6.22 37.00 -17.12
C SER A 263 5.17 37.12 -15.99
N SER A 264 3.97 36.55 -16.14
CA SER A 264 2.98 36.46 -15.07
C SER A 264 3.02 35.08 -14.45
N ALA A 265 3.14 34.99 -13.12
CA ALA A 265 3.39 33.74 -12.46
C ALA A 265 2.11 32.90 -12.28
N ILE A 266 2.22 31.61 -12.61
CA ILE A 266 1.45 30.54 -11.98
C ILE A 266 2.38 29.82 -11.02
N VAL A 267 1.91 29.51 -9.81
CA VAL A 267 2.71 28.83 -8.78
C VAL A 267 1.98 27.59 -8.29
N ALA A 268 2.51 26.40 -8.62
CA ALA A 268 2.09 25.15 -8.02
C ALA A 268 2.57 25.11 -6.55
N LYS A 269 1.65 24.83 -5.63
CA LYS A 269 1.92 24.97 -4.19
C LYS A 269 2.42 23.68 -3.56
N ALA A 270 3.38 23.81 -2.65
CA ALA A 270 3.79 22.72 -1.77
C ALA A 270 2.58 22.11 -1.05
N GLY A 271 2.62 20.80 -0.80
CA GLY A 271 1.50 20.02 -0.27
C GLY A 271 0.54 19.48 -1.33
N SER A 272 0.71 19.87 -2.61
CA SER A 272 0.05 19.21 -3.74
C SER A 272 0.44 17.73 -3.83
N LEU A 273 -0.46 16.89 -4.34
CA LEU A 273 -0.32 15.44 -4.30
C LEU A 273 -0.35 14.81 -5.68
N LEU A 274 0.41 13.73 -5.84
CA LEU A 274 0.30 12.77 -6.91
C LEU A 274 -0.01 11.41 -6.26
N LYS A 275 -1.06 10.75 -6.74
CA LYS A 275 -1.34 9.35 -6.43
C LYS A 275 -1.19 8.52 -7.68
N TRP A 276 -0.59 7.34 -7.56
CA TRP A 276 -0.46 6.42 -8.68
C TRP A 276 -0.48 4.96 -8.24
N ILE A 277 -0.85 4.09 -9.16
CA ILE A 277 -0.85 2.64 -8.96
C ILE A 277 -0.57 1.94 -10.29
N ARG A 278 0.20 0.85 -10.25
CA ARG A 278 0.41 -0.01 -11.40
C ARG A 278 -0.72 -1.01 -11.47
N THR A 279 -1.48 -1.00 -12.55
CA THR A 279 -2.67 -1.81 -12.75
C THR A 279 -2.40 -3.08 -13.53
N LEU A 280 -1.43 -3.06 -14.47
CA LEU A 280 -0.96 -4.20 -15.26
C LEU A 280 0.56 -4.12 -15.37
#